data_AF-S2IUP1-F1
#
_entry.id   AF-S2IUP1-F1
#
_cell.length_a   1.000
_cell.length_b   1.000
_cell.length_c   1.000
_cell.angle_alpha   90.00
_cell.angle_beta   90.00
_cell.angle_gamma   90.00
#
_symmetry.space_group_name_H-M   'P 1'
#
loop_
_entity.id
_entity.type
_entity.pdbx_description
1 polymer ?
#
loop_
_entity_poly.entity_id
_entity_poly.type
_entity_poly.pdbx_seq_one_letter_code
_entity_poly.pdbx_strand_id
1 'polypeptide(L)'
;MYAGLDKSKMWKLSSGTLVEEQMMKLAITKDHEHLCHSLLMDVRDSCWKEYFSSAEIDEIRRYEAIELPDLPVDVKAYMDELTATPRSELFEKVNQAFHPANTDKYWIQDTYNNCARLAQSGFYPLNDVTEQGLGRRIWSCVDKCFDFSRIRCLTGEKCSKASADAANSVRSPSDFSRQQTGRKMDYLFKTKDSYKEIGCGECALVGGVNTTKKFQDAGFKMPKVMRDMLAKIVSRSPAVVHKLPICGLYIAAETLTLYYTGFSLGLCDSI
;
A
#
# COMPACT_ATOMS: atom_id res chain seq x y z
N MET A 1 5.89 14.52 -20.62
CA MET A 1 4.90 14.72 -19.54
C MET A 1 4.99 16.13 -18.97
N TYR A 2 6.05 16.47 -18.23
CA TYR A 2 6.20 17.77 -17.56
C TYR A 2 6.07 19.01 -18.46
N ALA A 3 6.66 19.00 -19.66
CA ALA A 3 6.58 20.14 -20.58
C ALA A 3 5.15 20.49 -21.06
N GLY A 4 4.19 19.56 -20.92
CA GLY A 4 2.79 19.78 -21.26
C GLY A 4 1.91 20.18 -20.09
N LEU A 5 2.47 20.34 -18.89
CA LEU A 5 1.72 20.77 -17.71
C LEU A 5 1.43 22.27 -17.77
N ASP A 6 0.22 22.65 -17.39
CA ASP A 6 -0.19 24.04 -17.23
C ASP A 6 0.47 24.63 -15.97
N LYS A 7 1.43 25.54 -16.16
CA LYS A 7 2.17 26.17 -15.05
C LYS A 7 1.27 26.87 -14.05
N SER A 8 0.09 27.36 -14.46
CA SER A 8 -0.85 28.01 -13.56
C SER A 8 -1.54 27.05 -12.58
N LYS A 9 -1.48 25.74 -12.86
CA LYS A 9 -2.06 24.66 -12.06
C LYS A 9 -1.03 23.84 -11.30
N MET A 10 0.26 24.12 -11.48
CA MET A 10 1.33 23.50 -10.72
C MET A 10 1.22 23.89 -9.24
N TRP A 11 1.61 22.97 -8.37
CA TRP A 11 1.59 23.23 -6.95
C TRP A 11 2.71 24.19 -6.57
N LYS A 12 2.31 25.39 -6.13
CA LYS A 12 3.19 26.42 -5.60
C LYS A 12 3.23 26.35 -4.08
N LEU A 13 4.42 26.10 -3.53
CA LEU A 13 4.69 26.13 -2.09
C LEU A 13 4.67 27.56 -1.55
N SER A 14 4.64 27.69 -0.24
CA SER A 14 4.66 28.97 0.47
C SER A 14 5.93 29.79 0.18
N SER A 15 7.04 29.13 -0.13
CA SER A 15 8.29 29.75 -0.62
C SER A 15 8.19 30.34 -2.03
N GLY A 16 7.15 29.98 -2.79
CA GLY A 16 7.00 30.27 -4.20
C GLY A 16 7.56 29.21 -5.14
N THR A 17 8.23 28.18 -4.61
CA THR A 17 8.74 27.04 -5.38
C THR A 17 7.61 26.23 -6.02
N LEU A 18 7.77 25.89 -7.29
CA LEU A 18 6.86 24.98 -8.00
C LEU A 18 7.35 23.53 -7.86
N VAL A 19 6.50 22.66 -7.30
CA VAL A 19 6.85 21.26 -6.98
C VAL A 19 7.15 20.47 -8.25
N GLU A 20 6.28 20.54 -9.26
CA GLU A 20 6.44 19.79 -10.50
C GLU A 20 7.67 20.23 -11.30
N GLU A 21 8.10 21.49 -11.19
CA GLU A 21 9.36 21.94 -11.81
C GLU A 21 10.57 21.31 -11.13
N GLN A 22 10.58 21.17 -9.80
CA GLN A 22 11.65 20.46 -9.10
C GLN A 22 11.65 18.97 -9.44
N MET A 23 10.46 18.34 -9.51
CA MET A 23 10.34 16.94 -9.93
C MET A 23 10.83 16.73 -11.37
N MET A 24 10.57 17.69 -12.27
CA MET A 24 11.10 17.66 -13.63
C MET A 24 12.62 17.74 -13.66
N LYS A 25 13.24 18.60 -12.85
CA LYS A 25 14.71 18.69 -12.75
C LYS A 25 15.32 17.35 -12.32
N LEU A 26 14.73 16.68 -11.33
CA LEU A 26 15.19 15.34 -10.95
C LEU A 26 14.98 14.35 -12.11
N ALA A 27 13.80 14.32 -12.72
CA ALA A 27 13.46 13.40 -13.80
C ALA A 27 14.47 13.42 -14.96
N ILE A 28 14.85 14.60 -15.46
CA ILE A 28 15.76 14.71 -16.61
C ILE A 28 17.20 14.24 -16.31
N THR A 29 17.57 14.12 -15.03
CA THR A 29 18.91 13.64 -14.63
C THR A 29 19.00 12.13 -14.51
N LYS A 30 17.86 11.42 -14.51
CA LYS A 30 17.83 9.97 -14.33
C LYS A 30 17.93 9.26 -15.68
N ASP A 31 18.83 8.28 -15.74
CA ASP A 31 19.02 7.36 -16.87
C ASP A 31 18.12 6.12 -16.79
N HIS A 32 17.42 5.94 -15.68
CA HIS A 32 16.46 4.88 -15.41
C HIS A 32 15.11 5.45 -15.00
N GLU A 33 14.09 4.60 -15.00
CA GLU A 33 12.75 5.03 -14.60
C GLU A 33 12.69 5.31 -13.08
N HIS A 34 12.38 6.56 -12.72
CA HIS A 34 12.13 7.01 -11.36
C HIS A 34 10.63 7.33 -11.13
N LEU A 35 10.15 7.33 -9.88
CA LEU A 35 8.76 7.68 -9.54
C LEU A 35 8.33 9.04 -10.09
N CYS A 36 9.24 10.00 -10.15
CA CYS A 36 8.96 11.33 -10.70
C CYS A 36 8.55 11.27 -12.18
N HIS A 37 8.96 10.27 -12.97
CA HIS A 37 8.45 10.10 -14.34
C HIS A 37 6.95 9.80 -14.39
N SER A 38 6.35 9.44 -13.25
CA SER A 38 4.94 9.14 -13.06
C SER A 38 4.21 10.19 -12.22
N LEU A 39 4.79 11.38 -12.00
CA LEU A 39 4.27 12.42 -11.10
C LEU A 39 4.00 11.86 -9.69
N LEU A 40 4.93 11.03 -9.21
CA LEU A 40 4.93 10.49 -7.85
C LEU A 40 6.19 10.95 -7.13
N MET A 41 6.05 11.31 -5.86
CA MET A 41 7.13 11.79 -5.02
C MET A 41 7.03 11.12 -3.65
N ASP A 42 8.00 10.29 -3.29
CA ASP A 42 8.15 9.85 -1.91
C ASP A 42 8.99 10.90 -1.15
N VAL A 43 8.35 11.69 -0.29
CA VAL A 43 9.00 12.77 0.49
C VAL A 43 10.07 12.28 1.47
N ARG A 44 10.20 10.97 1.66
CA ARG A 44 11.23 10.35 2.51
C ARG A 44 12.50 10.04 1.74
N ASP A 45 12.43 9.99 0.41
CA ASP A 45 13.60 9.81 -0.42
C ASP A 45 14.56 11.00 -0.22
N SER A 46 15.79 10.68 0.17
CA SER A 46 16.82 11.68 0.44
C SER A 46 17.17 12.54 -0.76
N CYS A 47 16.91 12.08 -1.99
CA CYS A 47 17.20 12.87 -3.19
C CYS A 47 16.48 14.23 -3.19
N TRP A 48 15.32 14.35 -2.54
CA TRP A 48 14.55 15.59 -2.49
C TRP A 48 15.23 16.70 -1.70
N LYS A 49 16.21 16.38 -0.83
CA LYS A 49 16.98 17.38 -0.08
C LYS A 49 17.85 18.26 -0.98
N GLU A 50 18.11 17.85 -2.22
CA GLU A 50 18.82 18.66 -3.21
C GLU A 50 17.90 19.65 -3.94
N TYR A 51 16.58 19.44 -3.88
CA TYR A 51 15.58 20.20 -4.65
C TYR A 51 14.65 21.04 -3.79
N PHE A 52 14.52 20.68 -2.51
CA PHE A 52 13.65 21.34 -1.55
C PHE A 52 14.37 21.54 -0.22
N SER A 53 14.08 22.65 0.43
CA SER A 53 14.46 22.89 1.83
C SER A 53 13.68 21.97 2.78
N SER A 54 14.17 21.81 4.01
CA SER A 54 13.46 21.03 5.04
C SER A 54 12.05 21.57 5.32
N ALA A 55 11.87 22.89 5.28
CA ALA A 55 10.57 23.53 5.48
C ALA A 55 9.59 23.22 4.34
N GLU A 56 10.07 23.21 3.10
CA GLU A 56 9.27 22.82 1.93
C GLU A 56 8.91 21.33 1.96
N ILE A 57 9.84 20.45 2.34
CA ILE A 57 9.54 19.01 2.52
C ILE A 57 8.47 18.80 3.59
N ASP A 58 8.54 19.54 4.71
CA ASP A 58 7.54 19.47 5.78
C ASP A 58 6.19 20.05 5.33
N GLU A 59 6.18 21.13 4.56
CA GLU A 59 4.97 21.69 3.94
C GLU A 59 4.31 20.65 3.03
N ILE A 60 5.08 20.02 2.14
CA ILE A 60 4.56 19.02 1.22
C ILE A 60 3.99 17.82 1.98
N ARG A 61 4.71 17.31 3.00
CA ARG A 61 4.27 16.17 3.80
C ARG A 61 2.92 16.42 4.51
N ARG A 62 2.66 17.65 4.93
CA ARG A 62 1.45 18.01 5.71
C ARG A 62 0.27 18.44 4.82
N TYR A 63 0.52 18.76 3.56
CA TYR A 63 -0.51 19.28 2.67
C TYR A 63 -1.57 18.22 2.35
N GLU A 64 -2.80 18.48 2.83
CA GLU A 64 -3.93 17.55 2.70
C GLU A 64 -3.59 16.12 3.11
N ALA A 65 -2.76 15.99 4.16
CA ALA A 65 -2.39 14.70 4.70
C ALA A 65 -3.64 13.93 5.13
N ILE A 66 -3.71 12.68 4.72
CA ILE A 66 -4.86 11.82 5.00
C ILE A 66 -4.73 11.29 6.42
N GLU A 67 -5.72 11.57 7.24
CA GLU A 67 -5.84 10.97 8.58
C GLU A 67 -6.35 9.52 8.45
N LEU A 68 -5.57 8.58 8.99
CA LEU A 68 -6.00 7.19 9.10
C LEU A 68 -6.97 7.05 10.28
N PRO A 69 -7.97 6.17 10.18
CA PRO A 69 -8.91 5.96 11.29
C PRO A 69 -8.20 5.35 12.49
N ASP A 70 -8.58 5.80 13.69
CA ASP A 70 -8.18 5.16 14.94
C ASP A 70 -8.77 3.75 15.06
N LEU A 71 -8.06 2.88 15.77
CA LEU A 71 -8.58 1.58 16.17
C LEU A 71 -9.82 1.77 17.07
N PRO A 72 -10.91 1.00 16.85
CA PRO A 72 -12.05 1.02 17.76
C PRO A 72 -11.62 0.79 19.22
N VAL A 73 -12.19 1.56 20.15
CA VAL A 73 -11.77 1.58 21.57
C VAL A 73 -11.76 0.17 22.18
N ASP A 74 -12.76 -0.64 21.85
CA ASP A 74 -12.91 -1.98 22.38
C ASP A 74 -11.91 -2.99 21.76
N VAL A 75 -11.51 -2.77 20.51
CA VAL A 75 -10.45 -3.53 19.83
C VAL A 75 -9.09 -3.14 20.40
N LYS A 76 -8.84 -1.84 20.59
CA LYS A 76 -7.62 -1.33 21.20
C LYS A 76 -7.46 -1.87 22.63
N ALA A 77 -8.50 -1.80 23.45
CA ALA A 77 -8.47 -2.32 24.82
C ALA A 77 -8.16 -3.83 24.85
N TYR A 78 -8.73 -4.60 23.91
CA TYR A 78 -8.45 -6.02 23.79
C TYR A 78 -6.98 -6.29 23.39
N MET A 79 -6.46 -5.56 22.40
CA MET A 79 -5.05 -5.66 22.00
C MET A 79 -4.08 -5.26 23.12
N ASP A 80 -4.39 -4.20 23.86
CA ASP A 80 -3.59 -3.75 25.01
C ASP A 80 -3.57 -4.82 26.11
N GLU A 81 -4.70 -5.47 26.39
CA GLU A 81 -4.81 -6.58 27.34
C GLU A 81 -3.96 -7.79 26.91
N LEU A 82 -4.05 -8.19 25.64
CA LEU A 82 -3.24 -9.29 25.09
C LEU A 82 -1.74 -8.96 25.14
N THR A 83 -1.37 -7.71 24.89
CA THR A 83 0.03 -7.24 24.94
C THR A 83 0.59 -7.28 26.36
N ALA A 84 -0.24 -6.96 27.36
CA ALA A 84 0.13 -7.02 28.78
C ALA A 84 0.16 -8.46 29.33
N THR A 85 -0.43 -9.43 28.64
CA THR A 85 -0.53 -10.81 29.10
C THR A 85 0.81 -11.55 28.95
N PRO A 86 1.30 -12.26 29.99
CA PRO A 86 2.50 -13.08 29.87
C PRO A 86 2.39 -14.11 28.75
N ARG A 87 3.48 -14.32 27.99
CA ARG A 87 3.49 -15.25 26.84
C ARG A 87 3.03 -16.66 27.20
N SER A 88 3.32 -17.13 28.41
CA SER A 88 2.90 -18.45 28.92
C SER A 88 1.40 -18.60 29.09
N GLU A 89 0.67 -17.49 29.27
CA GLU A 89 -0.78 -17.46 29.53
C GLU A 89 -1.56 -16.95 28.31
N LEU A 90 -0.87 -16.36 27.33
CA LEU A 90 -1.47 -15.68 26.19
C LEU A 90 -2.41 -16.58 25.38
N PHE A 91 -2.06 -17.85 25.16
CA PHE A 91 -2.92 -18.77 24.41
C PHE A 91 -4.25 -19.02 25.12
N GLU A 92 -4.22 -19.30 26.43
CA GLU A 92 -5.43 -19.49 27.22
C GLU A 92 -6.24 -18.20 27.31
N LYS A 93 -5.57 -17.06 27.46
CA LYS A 93 -6.20 -15.74 27.52
C LYS A 93 -6.97 -15.40 26.25
N VAL A 94 -6.36 -15.61 25.08
CA VAL A 94 -6.98 -15.41 23.76
C VAL A 94 -8.22 -16.28 23.59
N ASN A 95 -8.22 -17.48 24.17
CA ASN A 95 -9.32 -18.45 24.04
C ASN A 95 -10.32 -18.42 25.21
N GLN A 96 -10.16 -17.50 26.17
CA GLN A 96 -11.05 -17.38 27.34
C GLN A 96 -12.46 -16.92 26.94
N ALA A 97 -12.56 -16.06 25.92
CA ALA A 97 -13.81 -15.46 25.48
C ALA A 97 -14.27 -16.04 24.13
N PHE A 98 -15.58 -16.16 23.99
CA PHE A 98 -16.21 -16.42 22.69
C PHE A 98 -16.49 -15.11 21.97
N HIS A 99 -15.98 -14.97 20.75
CA HIS A 99 -16.24 -13.83 19.89
C HIS A 99 -17.01 -14.28 18.64
N PRO A 100 -18.08 -13.57 18.23
CA PRO A 100 -18.78 -13.88 16.98
C PRO A 100 -17.85 -13.72 15.77
N ALA A 101 -18.00 -14.60 14.77
CA ALA A 101 -17.08 -14.70 13.62
C ALA A 101 -16.93 -13.40 12.81
N ASN A 102 -17.94 -12.53 12.81
CA ASN A 102 -17.99 -11.28 12.07
C ASN A 102 -17.44 -10.07 12.86
N THR A 103 -16.61 -10.29 13.88
CA THR A 103 -16.04 -9.22 14.73
C THR A 103 -14.53 -9.15 14.61
N ASP A 104 -13.99 -7.94 14.80
CA ASP A 104 -12.54 -7.72 14.80
C ASP A 104 -11.83 -8.52 15.90
N LYS A 105 -12.47 -8.71 17.07
CA LYS A 105 -11.96 -9.53 18.16
C LYS A 105 -11.83 -11.00 17.79
N TYR A 106 -12.77 -11.54 17.02
CA TYR A 106 -12.65 -12.90 16.49
C TYR A 106 -11.52 -13.01 15.48
N TRP A 107 -11.35 -12.02 14.58
CA TRP A 107 -10.23 -12.00 13.65
C TRP A 107 -8.87 -11.95 14.38
N ILE A 108 -8.76 -11.16 15.46
CA ILE A 108 -7.58 -11.15 16.33
C ILE A 108 -7.37 -12.53 16.96
N GLN A 109 -8.42 -13.12 17.54
CA GLN A 109 -8.37 -14.45 18.16
C GLN A 109 -7.90 -15.54 17.18
N ASP A 110 -8.48 -15.60 15.97
CA ASP A 110 -8.07 -16.55 14.93
C ASP A 110 -6.62 -16.32 14.48
N THR A 111 -6.20 -15.06 14.38
CA THR A 111 -4.82 -14.69 14.03
C THR A 111 -3.82 -15.18 15.09
N TYR A 112 -4.09 -14.93 16.37
CA TYR A 112 -3.27 -15.42 17.48
C TYR A 112 -3.21 -16.96 17.51
N ASN A 113 -4.35 -17.63 17.34
CA ASN A 113 -4.40 -19.09 17.31
C ASN A 113 -3.60 -19.68 16.15
N ASN A 114 -3.64 -19.04 14.97
CA ASN A 114 -2.81 -19.44 13.85
C ASN A 114 -1.31 -19.27 14.17
N CYS A 115 -0.91 -18.14 14.76
CA CYS A 115 0.47 -17.89 15.19
C CYS A 115 0.94 -18.91 16.23
N ALA A 116 0.12 -19.19 17.26
CA ALA A 116 0.43 -20.17 18.30
C ALA A 116 0.64 -21.57 17.70
N ARG A 117 -0.25 -21.98 16.78
CA ARG A 117 -0.13 -23.25 16.06
C ARG A 117 1.18 -23.34 15.26
N LEU A 118 1.56 -22.27 14.55
CA LEU A 118 2.83 -22.25 13.80
C LEU A 118 4.05 -22.32 14.72
N ALA A 119 4.03 -21.62 15.85
CA ALA A 119 5.09 -21.65 16.85
C ALA A 119 5.26 -23.05 17.46
N GLN A 120 4.15 -23.73 17.76
CA GLN A 120 4.17 -25.07 18.37
C GLN A 120 4.46 -26.19 17.37
N SER A 121 4.16 -26.01 16.08
CA SER A 121 4.31 -27.07 15.07
C SER A 121 5.75 -27.24 14.58
N GLY A 122 6.74 -26.51 15.12
CA GLY A 122 8.10 -26.48 14.58
C GLY A 122 8.19 -25.86 13.19
N PHE A 123 7.24 -24.98 12.81
CA PHE A 123 7.28 -24.28 11.52
C PHE A 123 8.47 -23.30 11.43
N TYR A 124 8.92 -22.81 12.59
CA TYR A 124 10.10 -22.00 12.72
C TYR A 124 11.31 -22.86 13.15
N PRO A 125 12.54 -22.52 12.70
CA PRO A 125 12.88 -21.42 11.80
C PRO A 125 12.40 -21.66 10.36
N LEU A 126 12.24 -20.59 9.58
CA LEU A 126 11.73 -20.63 8.20
C LEU A 126 12.74 -21.29 7.25
N ASN A 127 12.78 -22.62 7.24
CA ASN A 127 13.62 -23.42 6.34
C ASN A 127 12.82 -23.80 5.08
N ASP A 128 13.34 -23.52 3.90
CA ASP A 128 12.75 -23.88 2.59
C ASP A 128 11.29 -23.43 2.38
N VAL A 129 10.84 -22.39 3.09
CA VAL A 129 9.51 -21.81 2.92
C VAL A 129 9.53 -20.91 1.68
N THR A 130 8.59 -21.11 0.76
CA THR A 130 8.43 -20.21 -0.39
C THR A 130 7.69 -18.94 0.02
N GLU A 131 7.81 -17.88 -0.80
CA GLU A 131 7.06 -16.63 -0.58
C GLU A 131 5.54 -16.86 -0.52
N GLN A 132 5.02 -17.70 -1.42
CA GLN A 132 3.63 -18.15 -1.37
C GLN A 132 3.31 -18.93 -0.09
N GLY A 133 4.26 -19.71 0.41
CA GLY A 133 4.16 -20.40 1.70
C GLY A 133 4.02 -19.42 2.87
N LEU A 134 4.83 -18.36 2.90
CA LEU A 134 4.70 -17.30 3.92
C LEU A 134 3.34 -16.63 3.85
N GLY A 135 2.91 -16.22 2.65
CA GLY A 135 1.61 -15.61 2.40
C GLY A 135 0.45 -16.48 2.91
N ARG A 136 0.48 -17.78 2.60
CA ARG A 136 -0.59 -18.72 2.97
C ARG A 136 -0.58 -19.15 4.42
N ARG A 137 0.58 -19.19 5.08
CA ARG A 137 0.72 -19.79 6.42
C ARG A 137 0.74 -18.70 7.49
N ILE A 138 1.66 -17.76 7.36
CA ILE A 138 1.85 -16.67 8.32
C ILE A 138 0.81 -15.59 8.07
N TRP A 139 0.74 -15.10 6.82
CA TRP A 139 -0.02 -13.89 6.49
C TRP A 139 -1.45 -14.15 6.01
N SER A 140 -1.96 -15.36 6.23
CA SER A 140 -3.35 -15.71 5.87
C SER A 140 -4.40 -14.82 6.56
N CYS A 141 -4.06 -14.20 7.70
CA CYS A 141 -4.91 -13.26 8.41
C CYS A 141 -5.28 -12.03 7.55
N VAL A 142 -4.40 -11.62 6.62
CA VAL A 142 -4.64 -10.48 5.72
C VAL A 142 -5.81 -10.77 4.79
N ASP A 143 -5.89 -11.99 4.24
CA ASP A 143 -7.00 -12.40 3.36
C ASP A 143 -8.32 -12.47 4.15
N LYS A 144 -8.29 -13.18 5.28
CA LYS A 144 -9.44 -13.39 6.18
C LYS A 144 -10.03 -12.10 6.77
N CYS A 145 -9.21 -11.05 6.93
CA CYS A 145 -9.65 -9.74 7.41
C CYS A 145 -10.81 -9.17 6.57
N PHE A 146 -10.92 -9.58 5.30
CA PHE A 146 -11.92 -9.06 4.37
C PHE A 146 -13.17 -9.95 4.20
N ASP A 147 -13.27 -11.09 4.91
CA ASP A 147 -14.37 -12.04 4.76
C ASP A 147 -15.73 -11.39 5.01
N PHE A 148 -15.84 -10.62 6.10
CA PHE A 148 -17.05 -9.88 6.47
C PHE A 148 -17.04 -8.39 6.05
N SER A 149 -16.02 -7.96 5.32
CA SER A 149 -15.88 -6.58 4.83
C SER A 149 -16.70 -6.32 3.55
N ARG A 150 -16.88 -5.04 3.18
CA ARG A 150 -17.33 -4.65 1.82
C ARG A 150 -16.21 -4.76 0.77
N ILE A 151 -14.99 -4.98 1.22
CA ILE A 151 -13.80 -5.18 0.39
C ILE A 151 -13.58 -6.68 0.25
N ARG A 152 -13.11 -7.12 -0.91
CA ARG A 152 -12.59 -8.45 -1.17
C ARG A 152 -11.09 -8.35 -1.41
N CYS A 153 -10.35 -9.24 -0.75
CA CYS A 153 -8.97 -9.51 -1.07
C CYS A 153 -8.90 -10.56 -2.19
N LEU A 154 -8.11 -10.30 -3.23
CA LEU A 154 -7.81 -11.25 -4.28
C LEU A 154 -6.33 -11.62 -4.21
N THR A 155 -6.05 -12.88 -3.94
CA THR A 155 -4.70 -13.43 -3.84
C THR A 155 -4.30 -14.22 -5.10
N GLY A 156 -3.01 -14.51 -5.26
CA GLY A 156 -2.49 -15.39 -6.31
C GLY A 156 -2.18 -14.68 -7.63
N GLU A 157 -1.39 -13.60 -7.54
CA GLU A 157 -0.86 -12.83 -8.68
C GLU A 157 -1.91 -12.39 -9.70
N LYS A 158 -2.58 -11.27 -9.45
CA LYS A 158 -3.60 -10.70 -10.35
C LYS A 158 -3.12 -9.41 -11.00
N CYS A 159 -3.37 -9.27 -12.30
CA CYS A 159 -3.09 -8.02 -13.01
C CYS A 159 -4.09 -6.93 -12.60
N SER A 160 -3.61 -5.75 -12.22
CA SER A 160 -4.46 -4.58 -11.98
C SER A 160 -5.10 -4.10 -13.29
N LYS A 161 -6.42 -3.95 -13.28
CA LYS A 161 -7.17 -3.36 -14.39
C LYS A 161 -6.90 -1.86 -14.49
N ALA A 162 -6.76 -1.16 -13.37
CA ALA A 162 -6.44 0.27 -13.39
C ALA A 162 -5.09 0.53 -14.08
N SER A 163 -4.07 -0.27 -13.76
CA SER A 163 -2.77 -0.13 -14.41
C SER A 163 -2.78 -0.56 -15.88
N ALA A 164 -3.58 -1.57 -16.23
CA ALA A 164 -3.82 -1.92 -17.63
C ALA A 164 -4.47 -0.77 -18.40
N ASP A 165 -5.55 -0.18 -17.86
CA ASP A 165 -6.25 0.94 -18.50
C ASP A 165 -5.32 2.15 -18.70
N ALA A 166 -4.48 2.46 -17.69
CA ALA A 166 -3.49 3.54 -17.78
C ALA A 166 -2.45 3.30 -18.89
N ALA A 167 -1.88 2.08 -18.96
CA ALA A 167 -0.91 1.69 -19.99
C ALA A 167 -1.48 1.70 -21.42
N ASN A 168 -2.79 1.53 -21.55
CA ASN A 168 -3.49 1.47 -22.83
C ASN A 168 -4.30 2.76 -23.14
N SER A 169 -4.12 3.83 -22.37
CA SER A 169 -4.94 5.05 -22.44
C SER A 169 -4.88 5.80 -23.79
N VAL A 170 -3.79 5.62 -24.55
CA VAL A 170 -3.58 6.25 -25.86
C VAL A 170 -3.84 5.31 -27.04
N ARG A 171 -4.29 4.07 -26.78
CA ARG A 171 -4.58 3.12 -27.86
C ARG A 171 -5.71 3.64 -28.73
N SER A 172 -5.57 3.43 -30.03
CA SER A 172 -6.53 3.85 -31.04
C SER A 172 -6.91 2.67 -31.93
N PRO A 173 -8.05 2.72 -32.66
CA PRO A 173 -8.40 1.70 -33.65
C PRO A 173 -7.35 1.51 -34.75
N SER A 174 -6.51 2.53 -34.98
CA SER A 174 -5.39 2.48 -35.93
C SER A 174 -4.16 1.74 -35.38
N ASP A 175 -4.12 1.48 -34.07
CA ASP A 175 -3.04 0.77 -33.39
C ASP A 175 -3.45 -0.68 -33.10
N PHE A 176 -3.04 -1.57 -34.01
CA PHE A 176 -3.25 -3.02 -33.92
C PHE A 176 -2.28 -3.74 -32.97
N SER A 177 -1.46 -3.01 -32.19
CA SER A 177 -0.60 -3.63 -31.18
C SER A 177 -1.42 -4.38 -30.13
N ARG A 178 -0.82 -5.44 -29.54
CA ARG A 178 -1.47 -6.20 -28.48
C ARG A 178 -1.71 -5.33 -27.26
N GLN A 179 -2.86 -5.49 -26.61
CA GLN A 179 -3.17 -4.81 -25.36
C GLN A 179 -2.10 -5.14 -24.31
N GLN A 180 -1.53 -4.10 -23.70
CA GLN A 180 -0.60 -4.27 -22.60
C GLN A 180 -1.34 -4.80 -21.37
N THR A 181 -0.75 -5.77 -20.69
CA THR A 181 -1.28 -6.26 -19.42
C THR A 181 -0.93 -5.30 -18.29
N GLY A 182 -1.83 -5.16 -17.32
CA GLY A 182 -1.53 -4.39 -16.12
C GLY A 182 -0.48 -5.08 -15.25
N ARG A 183 0.14 -4.32 -14.35
CA ARG A 183 1.09 -4.86 -13.37
C ARG A 183 0.41 -5.95 -12.52
N LYS A 184 1.09 -7.09 -12.37
CA LYS A 184 0.68 -8.19 -11.51
C LYS A 184 0.97 -7.84 -10.06
N MET A 185 0.00 -8.03 -9.17
CA MET A 185 0.14 -7.83 -7.73
C MET A 185 -0.20 -9.13 -7.00
N ASP A 186 0.49 -9.42 -5.89
CA ASP A 186 0.16 -10.58 -5.04
C ASP A 186 -1.23 -10.45 -4.41
N TYR A 187 -1.57 -9.23 -4.00
CA TYR A 187 -2.86 -8.86 -3.45
C TYR A 187 -3.50 -7.74 -4.29
N LEU A 188 -4.79 -7.88 -4.59
CA LEU A 188 -5.63 -6.78 -5.07
C LEU A 188 -6.86 -6.63 -4.17
N PHE A 189 -7.10 -5.43 -3.67
CA PHE A 189 -8.27 -5.10 -2.87
C PHE A 189 -9.34 -4.47 -3.77
N LYS A 190 -10.52 -5.08 -3.79
CA LYS A 190 -11.64 -4.62 -4.62
C LYS A 190 -12.92 -4.46 -3.81
N THR A 191 -13.74 -3.47 -4.15
CA THR A 191 -15.10 -3.39 -3.60
C THR A 191 -15.94 -4.59 -4.09
N LYS A 192 -16.74 -5.19 -3.19
CA LYS A 192 -17.58 -6.36 -3.53
C LYS A 192 -18.74 -6.00 -4.48
N ASP A 193 -19.24 -4.78 -4.41
CA ASP A 193 -20.41 -4.30 -5.15
C ASP A 193 -20.10 -3.92 -6.61
N SER A 194 -18.97 -3.24 -6.81
CA SER A 194 -18.63 -2.55 -8.05
C SER A 194 -17.29 -2.96 -8.63
N TYR A 195 -16.58 -3.88 -7.96
CA TYR A 195 -15.28 -4.42 -8.38
C TYR A 195 -14.22 -3.33 -8.66
N LYS A 196 -14.33 -2.19 -7.96
CA LYS A 196 -13.36 -1.09 -8.07
C LYS A 196 -12.11 -1.47 -7.30
N GLU A 197 -10.97 -1.32 -7.95
CA GLU A 197 -9.65 -1.49 -7.33
C GLU A 197 -9.38 -0.32 -6.38
N ILE A 198 -9.17 -0.62 -5.10
CA ILE A 198 -9.00 0.37 -4.01
C ILE A 198 -7.72 0.12 -3.20
N GLY A 199 -6.88 -0.80 -3.66
CA GLY A 199 -5.58 -1.08 -3.06
C GLY A 199 -4.94 -2.33 -3.63
N CYS A 200 -3.70 -2.56 -3.21
CA CYS A 200 -2.90 -3.71 -3.65
C CYS A 200 -1.91 -4.16 -2.58
N GLY A 201 -1.18 -5.23 -2.83
CA GLY A 201 -0.06 -5.62 -2.00
C GLY A 201 0.92 -6.55 -2.69
N GLU A 202 2.11 -6.64 -2.09
CA GLU A 202 3.24 -7.45 -2.55
C GLU A 202 3.82 -8.22 -1.37
N CYS A 203 4.32 -9.41 -1.64
CA CYS A 203 4.99 -10.27 -0.68
C CYS A 203 6.46 -10.41 -1.05
N ALA A 204 7.31 -10.55 -0.05
CA ALA A 204 8.72 -10.83 -0.21
C ALA A 204 9.15 -11.94 0.77
N LEU A 205 9.94 -12.88 0.26
CA LEU A 205 10.51 -13.95 1.08
C LEU A 205 11.46 -13.41 2.17
N VAL A 206 12.30 -12.44 1.80
CA VAL A 206 13.32 -11.86 2.68
C VAL A 206 12.88 -10.52 3.24
N GLY A 207 12.88 -10.43 4.58
CA GLY A 207 12.87 -9.16 5.31
C GLY A 207 14.25 -8.51 5.31
N GLY A 208 14.30 -7.20 5.51
CA GLY A 208 15.53 -6.43 5.58
C GLY A 208 15.30 -4.95 5.29
N VAL A 209 16.16 -4.09 5.85
CA VAL A 209 16.17 -2.66 5.53
C VAL A 209 16.75 -2.51 4.13
N ASN A 210 16.07 -1.79 3.24
CA ASN A 210 16.58 -1.40 1.92
C ASN A 210 16.91 -2.57 0.96
N THR A 211 16.14 -3.66 1.00
CA THR A 211 16.30 -4.72 -0.02
C THR A 211 15.88 -4.20 -1.39
N THR A 212 16.59 -4.63 -2.45
CA THR A 212 16.23 -4.28 -3.83
C THR A 212 14.79 -4.67 -4.15
N LYS A 213 14.32 -5.82 -3.63
CA LYS A 213 12.93 -6.27 -3.79
C LYS A 213 11.94 -5.29 -3.14
N LYS A 214 12.18 -4.85 -1.89
CA LYS A 214 11.33 -3.84 -1.24
C LYS A 214 11.25 -2.54 -2.05
N PHE A 215 12.39 -2.04 -2.53
CA PHE A 215 12.41 -0.81 -3.33
C PHE A 215 11.67 -0.96 -4.66
N GLN A 216 11.83 -2.09 -5.34
CA GLN A 216 11.14 -2.34 -6.60
C GLN A 216 9.64 -2.56 -6.41
N ASP A 217 9.24 -3.37 -5.44
CA ASP A 217 7.84 -3.74 -5.25
C ASP A 217 7.07 -2.66 -4.50
N ALA A 218 7.44 -2.36 -3.26
CA ALA A 218 6.75 -1.36 -2.44
C ALA A 218 7.11 0.08 -2.82
N GLY A 219 8.38 0.33 -3.17
CA GLY A 219 8.87 1.67 -3.48
C GLY A 219 8.63 2.14 -4.91
N PHE A 220 8.28 1.27 -5.86
CA PHE A 220 8.20 1.65 -7.27
C PHE A 220 6.99 1.07 -8.03
N LYS A 221 6.73 -0.23 -7.91
CA LYS A 221 5.64 -0.92 -8.60
C LYS A 221 4.27 -0.62 -7.96
N MET A 222 4.09 -0.90 -6.68
CA MET A 222 2.85 -0.61 -5.92
C MET A 222 2.40 0.85 -6.06
N PRO A 223 3.26 1.87 -5.91
CA PRO A 223 2.86 3.28 -5.95
C PRO A 223 2.27 3.68 -7.30
N LYS A 224 2.86 3.17 -8.40
CA LYS A 224 2.35 3.41 -9.75
C LYS A 224 0.98 2.77 -9.94
N VAL A 225 0.79 1.55 -9.43
CA VAL A 225 -0.51 0.86 -9.45
C VAL A 225 -1.55 1.62 -8.61
N MET A 226 -1.19 2.05 -7.41
CA MET A 226 -2.06 2.82 -6.51
C MET A 226 -2.46 4.16 -7.13
N ARG A 227 -1.52 4.85 -7.79
CA ARG A 227 -1.77 6.07 -8.57
C ARG A 227 -2.75 5.83 -9.72
N ASP A 228 -2.56 4.75 -10.47
CA ASP A 228 -3.47 4.37 -11.56
C ASP A 228 -4.89 4.09 -11.04
N MET A 229 -5.02 3.43 -9.87
CA MET A 229 -6.30 3.21 -9.19
C MET A 229 -6.95 4.52 -8.74
N LEU A 230 -6.19 5.40 -8.10
CA LEU A 230 -6.67 6.70 -7.63
C LEU A 230 -7.17 7.56 -8.79
N ALA A 231 -6.37 7.71 -9.85
CA ALA A 231 -6.74 8.48 -11.03
C ALA A 231 -8.05 7.98 -11.67
N LYS A 232 -8.21 6.65 -11.73
CA LYS A 232 -9.42 6.02 -12.24
C LYS A 232 -10.65 6.27 -11.35
N ILE A 233 -10.51 6.30 -10.03
CA ILE A 233 -11.60 6.63 -9.13
C ILE A 233 -11.96 8.11 -9.23
N VAL A 234 -10.97 9.00 -9.17
CA VAL A 234 -11.15 10.46 -9.22
C VAL A 234 -11.78 10.90 -10.54
N SER A 235 -11.41 10.32 -11.67
CA SER A 235 -12.04 10.63 -12.98
C SER A 235 -13.55 10.36 -13.02
N ARG A 236 -14.06 9.46 -12.16
CA ARG A 236 -15.50 9.16 -12.04
C ARG A 236 -16.16 9.84 -10.86
N SER A 237 -15.37 10.25 -9.87
CA SER A 237 -15.85 10.85 -8.64
C SER A 237 -14.87 11.93 -8.17
N PRO A 238 -14.81 13.10 -8.84
CA PRO A 238 -13.84 14.15 -8.51
C PRO A 238 -13.94 14.65 -7.06
N ALA A 239 -15.12 14.53 -6.45
CA ALA A 239 -15.37 14.94 -5.07
C ALA A 239 -14.56 14.16 -4.00
N VAL A 240 -13.93 13.03 -4.35
CA VAL A 240 -13.15 12.20 -3.41
C VAL A 240 -11.63 12.43 -3.49
N VAL A 241 -11.18 13.34 -4.35
CA VAL A 241 -9.77 13.54 -4.70
C VAL A 241 -8.82 13.70 -3.50
N HIS A 242 -9.23 14.40 -2.45
CA HIS A 242 -8.44 14.57 -1.21
C HIS A 242 -9.03 13.83 0.00
N LYS A 243 -9.95 12.89 -0.25
CA LYS A 243 -10.71 12.18 0.80
C LYS A 243 -10.48 10.68 0.80
N LEU A 244 -9.89 10.14 -0.26
CA LEU A 244 -9.71 8.70 -0.42
C LEU A 244 -8.23 8.37 -0.61
N PRO A 245 -7.57 7.75 0.39
CA PRO A 245 -6.30 7.09 0.16
C PRO A 245 -6.50 5.81 -0.64
N ILE A 246 -5.53 5.48 -1.48
CA ILE A 246 -5.34 4.10 -1.94
C ILE A 246 -4.29 3.46 -1.05
N CYS A 247 -4.56 2.26 -0.55
CA CYS A 247 -3.68 1.57 0.39
C CYS A 247 -2.90 0.43 -0.31
N GLY A 248 -1.67 0.25 0.14
CA GLY A 248 -0.73 -0.77 -0.30
C GLY A 248 -0.25 -1.58 0.90
N LEU A 249 -0.30 -2.90 0.86
CA LEU A 249 0.31 -3.75 1.90
C LEU A 249 1.59 -4.39 1.36
N TYR A 250 2.71 -4.15 2.05
CA TYR A 250 3.96 -4.86 1.78
C TYR A 250 4.24 -5.84 2.91
N ILE A 251 4.39 -7.10 2.54
CA ILE A 251 4.68 -8.19 3.46
C ILE A 251 6.10 -8.68 3.18
N ALA A 252 6.97 -8.70 4.17
CA ALA A 252 8.33 -9.22 4.03
C ALA A 252 8.75 -10.01 5.27
N ALA A 253 8.90 -11.32 5.13
CA ALA A 253 9.17 -12.25 6.23
C ALA A 253 8.21 -12.04 7.42
N GLU A 254 8.67 -11.37 8.48
CA GLU A 254 7.93 -11.09 9.73
C GLU A 254 7.37 -9.66 9.79
N THR A 255 7.59 -8.84 8.76
CA THR A 255 7.13 -7.45 8.70
C THR A 255 5.92 -7.30 7.78
N LEU A 256 4.91 -6.58 8.26
CA LEU A 256 3.82 -6.04 7.46
C LEU A 256 3.91 -4.52 7.51
N THR A 257 3.92 -3.85 6.36
CA THR A 257 3.97 -2.39 6.27
C THR A 257 2.81 -1.88 5.42
N LEU A 258 2.08 -0.91 5.95
CA LEU A 258 1.03 -0.20 5.22
C LEU A 258 1.64 1.01 4.52
N TYR A 259 1.48 1.06 3.21
CA TYR A 259 1.73 2.20 2.34
C TYR A 259 0.38 2.84 2.01
N TYR A 260 0.31 4.16 1.87
CA TYR A 260 -0.85 4.81 1.29
C TYR A 260 -0.46 5.93 0.35
N THR A 261 -1.29 6.19 -0.66
CA THR A 261 -1.09 7.29 -1.62
C THR A 261 -2.34 8.16 -1.67
N GLY A 262 -2.15 9.45 -1.44
CA GLY A 262 -3.14 10.50 -1.67
C GLY A 262 -2.92 11.23 -3.00
N PHE A 263 -3.84 12.12 -3.36
CA PHE A 263 -3.76 12.89 -4.61
C PHE A 263 -2.69 13.99 -4.57
N SER A 264 -2.32 14.48 -3.38
CA SER A 264 -1.33 15.55 -3.16
C SER A 264 0.14 15.13 -3.22
N LEU A 265 0.46 14.04 -3.93
CA LEU A 265 1.80 13.43 -4.10
C LEU A 265 2.28 12.60 -2.90
N GLY A 266 2.43 11.29 -3.14
CA GLY A 266 3.42 10.47 -2.46
C GLY A 266 2.91 9.31 -1.62
N LEU A 267 3.75 8.28 -1.51
CA LEU A 267 3.60 7.20 -0.55
C LEU A 267 3.98 7.72 0.83
N CYS A 268 3.18 7.42 1.83
CA CYS A 268 3.62 7.43 3.21
C CYS A 268 3.45 6.02 3.80
N ASP A 269 4.44 5.58 4.58
CA ASP A 269 4.29 4.37 5.41
C ASP A 269 3.71 4.80 6.75
N SER A 270 2.79 4.01 7.29
CA SER A 270 2.52 4.02 8.73
C SER A 270 3.32 2.89 9.40
N ILE A 271 3.81 3.17 10.62
CA ILE A 271 4.62 2.28 11.46
C ILE A 271 3.88 0.99 11.78
#